data_AF-A0A6A3YZ67-F1
#
_entry.id   AF-A0A6A3YZ67-F1
#
_cell.length_a   1.000
_cell.length_b   1.000
_cell.length_c   1.000
_cell.angle_alpha   90.00
_cell.angle_beta   90.00
_cell.angle_gamma   90.00
#
_symmetry.space_group_name_H-M   'P 1'
#
loop_
_entity.id
_entity.type
_entity.pdbx_description
1 polymer ?
#
loop_
_entity_poly.entity_id
_entity_poly.type
_entity_poly.pdbx_seq_one_letter_code
_entity_poly.pdbx_strand_id
1 'polypeptide(L)'
;MDQVLRYFETEPKSTITTRGSREVLLRKGGSSHKRFTATFAITGEGIFLKPHLLFSKLKNKPKCPPGVLVDVNHTGMWNDDLLLAHAEIVLCARKETQLYREPRYNIFVALVPPILTILLQPLDVAVNRSYQEYYRSKYDEYISKALREPLLQTKAGNPKVPRYDAVAHWTLDWIASKTEDDVKKAFRLCGLVAKEDFDMDRLHAPLKALLSADFNEQAWHAAYKHLMNEDSERELVRVSAPDWYIPDNENSSLFCCLSFGLDMSVYEYVAALTNYMANLRPWMGYSSKRIWI
;
A
#
# COMPACT_ATOMS: atom_id res chain seq x y z
N MET A 1 0.34 -2.38 -5.12
CA MET A 1 -0.61 -2.94 -4.14
C MET A 1 -0.03 -2.67 -2.77
N ASP A 2 -0.87 -2.38 -1.78
CA ASP A 2 -0.42 -2.13 -0.41
C ASP A 2 -1.54 -2.37 0.63
N GLN A 3 -1.14 -2.61 1.88
CA GLN A 3 -1.99 -2.97 3.02
C GLN A 3 -2.05 -1.86 4.08
N VAL A 4 -3.26 -1.53 4.53
CA VAL A 4 -3.51 -0.54 5.57
C VAL A 4 -4.23 -1.18 6.76
N LEU A 5 -3.55 -1.25 7.91
CA LEU A 5 -4.15 -1.72 9.16
C LEU A 5 -5.07 -0.65 9.76
N ARG A 6 -6.31 -1.03 10.10
CA ARG A 6 -7.31 -0.15 10.70
C ARG A 6 -7.97 -0.77 11.92
N TYR A 7 -8.28 0.10 12.88
CA TYR A 7 -9.15 -0.23 13.99
C TYR A 7 -10.61 -0.01 13.61
N PHE A 8 -11.50 -0.85 14.13
CA PHE A 8 -12.93 -0.63 13.99
C PHE A 8 -13.37 0.65 14.69
N GLU A 9 -12.75 0.92 15.83
CA GLU A 9 -12.94 2.13 16.62
C GLU A 9 -11.74 3.07 16.40
N THR A 10 -12.00 4.32 16.04
CA THR A 10 -10.96 5.34 15.94
C THR A 10 -11.22 6.46 16.94
N GLU A 11 -10.18 7.24 17.26
CA GLU A 11 -10.40 8.42 18.09
C GLU A 11 -11.24 9.44 17.34
N PRO A 12 -12.31 9.96 17.96
CA PRO A 12 -13.20 10.86 17.26
C PRO A 12 -12.53 12.21 17.03
N LYS A 13 -12.78 12.84 15.85
CA LYS A 13 -12.21 14.17 15.55
C LYS A 13 -12.81 15.29 16.41
N SER A 14 -14.04 15.09 16.88
CA SER A 14 -14.78 16.09 17.65
C SER A 14 -15.66 15.41 18.69
N THR A 15 -15.97 16.14 19.76
CA THR A 15 -16.84 15.64 20.82
C THR A 15 -18.08 16.53 20.93
N ILE A 16 -19.26 15.93 20.81
CA ILE A 16 -20.55 16.63 20.93
C ILE A 16 -21.14 16.29 22.30
N THR A 17 -21.46 17.31 23.09
CA THR A 17 -22.14 17.17 24.39
C THR A 17 -23.39 18.05 24.46
N THR A 18 -24.34 17.69 25.33
CA THR A 18 -25.51 18.53 25.62
C THR A 18 -25.06 19.84 26.27
N ARG A 19 -25.59 20.97 25.80
CA ARG A 19 -25.31 22.29 26.37
C ARG A 19 -25.71 22.32 27.86
N GLY A 20 -24.75 22.64 28.74
CA GLY A 20 -24.95 22.65 30.19
C GLY A 20 -24.39 21.43 30.93
N SER A 21 -23.86 20.42 30.22
CA SER A 21 -23.15 19.30 30.82
C SER A 21 -21.85 19.79 31.48
N ARG A 22 -21.62 19.40 32.75
CA ARG A 22 -20.36 19.68 33.47
C ARG A 22 -19.18 18.85 32.96
N GLU A 23 -19.46 17.72 32.34
CA GLU A 23 -18.44 16.77 31.86
C GLU A 23 -18.73 16.34 30.42
N VAL A 24 -17.64 16.12 29.67
CA VAL A 24 -17.66 15.55 28.33
C VAL A 24 -17.15 14.12 28.43
N LEU A 25 -18.06 13.16 28.57
CA LEU A 25 -17.69 11.74 28.64
C LEU A 25 -17.38 11.20 27.25
N LEU A 26 -16.10 10.88 27.01
CA LEU A 26 -15.66 10.14 25.83
C LEU A 26 -16.16 8.69 25.93
N ARG A 27 -17.37 8.42 25.41
CA ARG A 27 -17.90 7.07 25.31
C ARG A 27 -17.22 6.33 24.15
N LYS A 28 -16.16 5.58 24.47
CA LYS A 28 -15.56 4.59 23.56
C LYS A 28 -16.34 3.28 23.62
N GLY A 29 -16.34 2.51 22.54
CA GLY A 29 -16.86 1.15 22.56
C GLY A 29 -15.92 0.25 23.38
N GLY A 30 -16.43 -0.90 23.83
CA GLY A 30 -15.64 -1.88 24.59
C GLY A 30 -14.68 -2.72 23.72
N SER A 31 -14.39 -2.32 22.48
CA SER A 31 -13.70 -3.15 21.49
C SER A 31 -12.65 -2.37 20.70
N SER A 32 -11.97 -1.43 21.36
CA SER A 32 -10.86 -0.64 20.82
C SER A 32 -9.71 -1.48 20.21
N HIS A 33 -9.55 -2.72 20.64
CA HIS A 33 -8.53 -3.64 20.13
C HIS A 33 -8.92 -4.33 18.80
N LYS A 34 -10.17 -4.20 18.35
CA LYS A 34 -10.61 -4.86 17.10
C LYS A 34 -10.02 -4.15 15.91
N ARG A 35 -9.35 -4.93 15.06
CA ARG A 35 -8.66 -4.45 13.86
C ARG A 35 -9.00 -5.29 12.63
N PHE A 36 -8.86 -4.67 11.48
CA PHE A 36 -8.95 -5.28 10.16
C PHE A 36 -7.86 -4.68 9.26
N THR A 37 -7.47 -5.41 8.23
CA THR A 37 -6.52 -4.93 7.22
C THR A 37 -7.26 -4.70 5.93
N ALA A 38 -7.18 -3.47 5.39
CA ALA A 38 -7.69 -3.17 4.06
C ALA A 38 -6.53 -3.21 3.07
N THR A 39 -6.73 -3.84 1.93
CA THR A 39 -5.71 -3.97 0.88
C THR A 39 -6.24 -3.36 -0.40
N PHE A 40 -5.42 -2.51 -1.01
CA PHE A 40 -5.73 -1.82 -2.24
C PHE A 40 -4.71 -2.15 -3.32
N ALA A 41 -5.19 -2.30 -4.55
CA ALA A 41 -4.36 -2.34 -5.74
C ALA A 41 -4.91 -1.30 -6.73
N ILE A 42 -4.01 -0.53 -7.33
CA ILE A 42 -4.32 0.55 -8.26
C ILE A 42 -3.44 0.44 -9.49
N THR A 43 -3.87 1.01 -10.61
CA THR A 43 -3.12 1.02 -11.87
C THR A 43 -2.71 2.43 -12.32
N GLY A 44 -1.71 2.50 -13.19
CA GLY A 44 -1.27 3.75 -13.81
C GLY A 44 -2.35 4.41 -14.68
N GLU A 45 -3.33 3.65 -15.16
CA GLU A 45 -4.52 4.18 -15.84
C GLU A 45 -5.54 4.81 -14.89
N GLY A 46 -5.27 4.84 -13.59
CA GLY A 46 -6.12 5.52 -12.61
C GLY A 46 -7.24 4.66 -12.02
N ILE A 47 -7.13 3.34 -12.09
CA ILE A 47 -8.20 2.41 -11.71
C ILE A 47 -7.90 1.80 -10.35
N PHE A 48 -8.91 1.77 -9.45
CA PHE A 48 -8.91 0.88 -8.30
C PHE A 48 -9.34 -0.53 -8.69
N LEU A 49 -8.54 -1.51 -8.33
CA LEU A 49 -8.92 -2.91 -8.43
C LEU A 49 -9.75 -3.30 -7.22
N LYS A 50 -10.37 -4.48 -7.33
CA LYS A 50 -11.27 -5.00 -6.30
C LYS A 50 -10.57 -4.98 -4.93
N PRO A 51 -11.05 -4.21 -3.94
CA PRO A 51 -10.42 -4.12 -2.64
C PRO A 51 -10.57 -5.44 -1.88
N HIS A 52 -9.69 -5.63 -0.89
CA HIS A 52 -9.75 -6.77 0.01
C HIS A 52 -9.78 -6.31 1.47
N LEU A 53 -10.60 -6.97 2.28
CA LEU A 53 -10.70 -6.76 3.72
C LEU A 53 -10.39 -8.07 4.45
N LEU A 54 -9.35 -8.05 5.27
CA LEU A 54 -8.98 -9.14 6.15
C LEU A 54 -9.46 -8.86 7.58
N PHE A 55 -10.35 -9.71 8.08
CA PHE A 55 -10.84 -9.62 9.45
C PHE A 55 -10.13 -10.62 10.36
N SER A 56 -9.72 -10.14 11.54
CA SER A 56 -9.03 -10.99 12.52
C SER A 56 -10.01 -11.69 13.46
N LYS A 57 -9.58 -12.85 14.01
CA LYS A 57 -10.28 -13.55 15.11
C LYS A 57 -11.73 -13.95 14.80
N LEU A 58 -12.02 -14.30 13.54
CA LEU A 58 -13.32 -14.82 13.10
C LEU A 58 -13.20 -16.26 12.63
N LYS A 59 -14.20 -17.09 12.95
CA LYS A 59 -14.29 -18.48 12.46
C LYS A 59 -14.72 -18.56 10.99
N ASN A 60 -15.66 -17.70 10.60
CA ASN A 60 -16.26 -17.68 9.27
C ASN A 60 -16.14 -16.28 8.66
N LYS A 61 -16.05 -16.22 7.33
CA LYS A 61 -16.10 -14.97 6.57
C LYS A 61 -17.41 -14.23 6.85
N PRO A 62 -17.37 -12.95 7.27
CA PRO A 62 -18.59 -12.18 7.47
C PRO A 62 -19.25 -11.88 6.13
N LYS A 63 -20.59 -11.79 6.12
CA LYS A 63 -21.33 -11.31 4.94
C LYS A 63 -21.01 -9.84 4.72
N CYS A 64 -20.49 -9.52 3.55
CA CYS A 64 -20.17 -8.16 3.10
C CYS A 64 -20.83 -7.92 1.73
N PRO A 65 -21.03 -6.64 1.33
CA PRO A 65 -21.56 -6.30 0.01
C PRO A 65 -20.72 -6.90 -1.14
N PRO A 66 -21.33 -7.11 -2.31
CA PRO A 66 -20.57 -7.45 -3.51
C PRO A 66 -19.59 -6.32 -3.85
N GLY A 67 -18.46 -6.67 -4.50
CA GLY A 67 -17.44 -5.69 -4.91
C GLY A 67 -16.23 -5.59 -3.98
N VAL A 68 -16.24 -6.30 -2.83
CA VAL A 68 -15.08 -6.41 -1.94
C VAL A 68 -14.73 -7.88 -1.71
N LEU A 69 -13.44 -8.21 -1.74
CA LEU A 69 -12.95 -9.52 -1.31
C LEU A 69 -12.85 -9.55 0.22
N VAL A 70 -13.22 -10.67 0.81
CA VAL A 70 -13.22 -10.82 2.27
C VAL A 70 -12.58 -12.13 2.66
N ASP A 71 -11.64 -12.03 3.58
CA ASP A 71 -11.00 -13.18 4.22
C ASP A 71 -10.94 -13.01 5.73
N VAL A 72 -10.64 -14.11 6.40
CA VAL A 72 -10.41 -14.14 7.84
C VAL A 72 -9.07 -14.82 8.12
N ASN A 73 -8.30 -14.25 9.04
CA ASN A 73 -7.09 -14.89 9.55
C ASN A 73 -7.00 -14.66 11.06
N HIS A 74 -6.68 -15.70 11.83
CA HIS A 74 -6.51 -15.62 13.27
C HIS A 74 -5.50 -14.54 13.72
N THR A 75 -4.40 -14.33 12.98
CA THR A 75 -3.39 -13.30 13.29
C THR A 75 -3.82 -11.89 12.87
N GLY A 76 -4.71 -11.79 11.88
CA GLY A 76 -5.01 -10.54 11.16
C GLY A 76 -3.92 -10.09 10.18
N MET A 77 -2.96 -10.96 9.86
CA MET A 77 -1.91 -10.72 8.87
C MET A 77 -2.18 -11.54 7.61
N TRP A 78 -1.62 -11.11 6.49
CA TRP A 78 -1.58 -11.95 5.29
C TRP A 78 -0.63 -13.13 5.49
N ASN A 79 -0.91 -14.22 4.80
CA ASN A 79 -0.02 -15.35 4.61
C ASN A 79 0.11 -15.62 3.10
N ASP A 80 0.98 -16.55 2.74
CA ASP A 80 1.28 -16.87 1.34
C ASP A 80 0.02 -17.29 0.57
N ASP A 81 -0.87 -18.08 1.19
CA ASP A 81 -2.12 -18.52 0.57
C ASP A 81 -3.05 -17.34 0.24
N LEU A 82 -3.20 -16.38 1.16
CA LEU A 82 -4.02 -15.19 0.93
C LEU A 82 -3.41 -14.27 -0.12
N LEU A 83 -2.07 -14.15 -0.14
CA LEU A 83 -1.35 -13.38 -1.14
C LEU A 83 -1.57 -13.97 -2.54
N LEU A 84 -1.37 -15.28 -2.69
CA LEU A 84 -1.55 -15.98 -3.96
C LEU A 84 -3.00 -15.91 -4.43
N ALA A 85 -3.98 -16.20 -3.58
CA ALA A 85 -5.39 -16.11 -3.93
C ALA A 85 -5.81 -14.68 -4.32
N HIS A 86 -5.29 -13.67 -3.63
CA HIS A 86 -5.51 -12.28 -4.01
C HIS A 86 -4.89 -11.95 -5.37
N ALA A 87 -3.62 -12.33 -5.60
CA ALA A 87 -2.94 -12.11 -6.86
C ALA A 87 -3.69 -12.77 -8.04
N GLU A 88 -4.14 -14.00 -7.86
CA GLU A 88 -4.95 -14.73 -8.85
C GLU A 88 -6.22 -13.95 -9.23
N ILE A 89 -7.00 -13.51 -8.24
CA ILE A 89 -8.30 -12.88 -8.45
C ILE A 89 -8.18 -11.43 -8.95
N VAL A 90 -7.19 -10.68 -8.46
CA VAL A 90 -7.11 -9.23 -8.64
C VAL A 90 -6.14 -8.83 -9.75
N LEU A 91 -5.02 -9.55 -9.88
CA LEU A 91 -3.99 -9.26 -10.86
C LEU A 91 -4.13 -10.18 -12.06
N CYS A 92 -3.95 -11.49 -11.88
CA CYS A 92 -3.87 -12.49 -12.92
C CYS A 92 -5.14 -12.68 -13.75
N ALA A 93 -6.33 -12.48 -13.14
CA ALA A 93 -7.61 -12.57 -13.83
C ALA A 93 -7.84 -11.48 -14.89
N ARG A 94 -6.94 -10.50 -14.98
CA ARG A 94 -7.03 -9.39 -15.91
C ARG A 94 -6.53 -9.76 -17.29
N LYS A 95 -7.15 -9.20 -18.32
CA LYS A 95 -6.73 -9.39 -19.72
C LYS A 95 -5.32 -8.83 -19.96
N GLU A 96 -4.98 -7.72 -19.30
CA GLU A 96 -3.69 -7.06 -19.49
C GLU A 96 -2.51 -7.89 -18.94
N THR A 97 -2.77 -8.77 -17.98
CA THR A 97 -1.75 -9.64 -17.36
C THR A 97 -1.69 -11.04 -17.97
N GLN A 98 -2.63 -11.39 -18.85
CA GLN A 98 -2.71 -12.71 -19.48
C GLN A 98 -1.89 -12.74 -20.78
N LEU A 99 -0.97 -13.70 -20.90
CA LEU A 99 -0.35 -14.01 -22.19
C LEU A 99 -1.29 -14.91 -23.00
N TYR A 100 -1.55 -14.50 -24.25
CA TYR A 100 -2.52 -15.14 -25.15
C TYR A 100 -2.28 -16.62 -25.48
N ARG A 101 -1.18 -17.26 -25.04
CA ARG A 101 -0.79 -18.61 -25.50
C ARG A 101 -0.23 -19.58 -24.46
N GLU A 102 -0.01 -19.21 -23.20
CA GLU A 102 0.53 -20.11 -22.16
C GLU A 102 0.01 -19.73 -20.77
N PRO A 103 0.06 -20.62 -19.75
CA PRO A 103 -0.29 -20.31 -18.36
C PRO A 103 0.78 -19.45 -17.67
N ARG A 104 1.34 -18.46 -18.38
CA ARG A 104 2.34 -17.52 -17.89
C ARG A 104 1.70 -16.14 -17.81
N TYR A 105 1.94 -15.42 -16.72
CA TYR A 105 1.46 -14.06 -16.54
C TYR A 105 2.51 -13.06 -17.01
N ASN A 106 2.09 -12.01 -17.70
CA ASN A 106 2.96 -10.89 -18.07
C ASN A 106 3.04 -9.90 -16.89
N ILE A 107 3.63 -10.37 -15.79
CA ILE A 107 3.76 -9.58 -14.56
C ILE A 107 5.25 -9.31 -14.35
N PHE A 108 5.60 -8.02 -14.45
CA PHE A 108 6.90 -7.53 -14.04
C PHE A 108 6.80 -6.94 -12.65
N VAL A 109 7.85 -7.21 -11.89
CA VAL A 109 8.00 -6.89 -10.49
C VAL A 109 8.93 -5.70 -10.37
N ALA A 110 8.44 -4.63 -9.74
CA ALA A 110 9.24 -3.44 -9.47
C ALA A 110 9.76 -3.48 -8.03
N LEU A 111 11.07 -3.72 -7.88
CA LEU A 111 11.72 -3.78 -6.57
C LEU A 111 11.79 -2.39 -5.94
N VAL A 112 11.07 -2.21 -4.83
CA VAL A 112 11.17 -1.00 -3.98
C VAL A 112 12.08 -1.33 -2.80
N PRO A 113 13.24 -0.65 -2.64
CA PRO A 113 14.10 -0.88 -1.50
C PRO A 113 13.38 -0.64 -0.17
N PRO A 114 13.82 -1.31 0.92
CA PRO A 114 13.25 -1.08 2.25
C PRO A 114 13.22 0.41 2.59
N ILE A 115 12.18 0.85 3.29
CA ILE A 115 12.00 2.24 3.76
C ILE A 115 11.68 3.23 2.63
N LEU A 116 11.77 2.85 1.34
CA LEU A 116 11.44 3.74 0.23
C LEU A 116 9.98 3.67 -0.23
N THR A 117 9.13 2.87 0.43
CA THR A 117 7.69 2.78 0.07
C THR A 117 6.99 4.12 0.24
N ILE A 118 7.32 4.86 1.30
CA ILE A 118 6.88 6.24 1.57
C ILE A 118 7.31 7.27 0.51
N LEU A 119 8.19 6.91 -0.42
CA LEU A 119 8.66 7.76 -1.52
C LEU A 119 8.23 7.24 -2.90
N LEU A 120 8.22 5.93 -3.07
CA LEU A 120 8.11 5.30 -4.38
C LEU A 120 6.81 4.51 -4.57
N GLN A 121 6.05 4.24 -3.50
CA GLN A 121 4.76 3.55 -3.62
C GLN A 121 3.59 4.55 -3.65
N PRO A 122 2.84 4.64 -4.76
CA PRO A 122 1.73 5.59 -4.90
C PRO A 122 0.66 5.48 -3.80
N LEU A 123 0.43 4.25 -3.30
CA LEU A 123 -0.55 4.00 -2.25
C LEU A 123 -0.15 4.69 -0.94
N ASP A 124 1.09 4.51 -0.50
CA ASP A 124 1.62 5.16 0.71
C ASP A 124 1.74 6.67 0.56
N VAL A 125 2.23 7.13 -0.59
CA VAL A 125 2.50 8.55 -0.85
C VAL A 125 1.22 9.38 -0.86
N ALA A 126 0.15 8.91 -1.51
CA ALA A 126 -0.99 9.78 -1.83
C ALA A 126 -2.38 9.20 -1.55
N VAL A 127 -2.53 7.87 -1.43
CA VAL A 127 -3.87 7.26 -1.42
C VAL A 127 -4.31 6.84 -0.02
N ASN A 128 -3.46 6.10 0.69
CA ASN A 128 -3.76 5.46 1.97
C ASN A 128 -4.22 6.45 3.04
N ARG A 129 -3.57 7.62 3.11
CA ARG A 129 -3.95 8.69 4.04
C ARG A 129 -5.39 9.15 3.84
N SER A 130 -5.83 9.29 2.59
CA SER A 130 -7.20 9.73 2.29
C SER A 130 -8.24 8.69 2.70
N TYR A 131 -7.93 7.40 2.61
CA TYR A 131 -8.78 6.33 3.16
C TYR A 131 -8.85 6.40 4.68
N GLN A 132 -7.70 6.62 5.33
CA GLN A 132 -7.61 6.74 6.78
C GLN A 132 -8.50 7.85 7.32
N GLU A 133 -8.45 9.02 6.69
CA GLU A 133 -9.25 10.20 7.02
C GLU A 133 -10.74 10.00 6.74
N TYR A 134 -11.09 9.41 5.59
CA TYR A 134 -12.47 9.11 5.23
C TYR A 134 -13.12 8.17 6.25
N TYR A 135 -12.46 7.06 6.55
CA TYR A 135 -12.95 6.10 7.54
C TYR A 135 -13.12 6.74 8.91
N ARG A 136 -12.18 7.62 9.33
CA ARG A 136 -12.30 8.36 10.60
C ARG A 136 -13.57 9.22 10.60
N SER A 137 -13.87 9.90 9.50
CA SER A 137 -15.14 10.65 9.33
C SER A 137 -16.36 9.74 9.43
N LYS A 138 -16.33 8.57 8.79
CA LYS A 138 -17.45 7.61 8.86
C LYS A 138 -17.65 7.03 10.24
N TYR A 139 -16.56 6.80 10.96
CA TYR A 139 -16.62 6.40 12.36
C TYR A 139 -17.20 7.52 13.25
N ASP A 140 -16.84 8.78 13.01
CA ASP A 140 -17.41 9.95 13.72
C ASP A 140 -18.93 10.07 13.51
N GLU A 141 -19.39 9.89 12.26
CA GLU A 141 -20.82 9.84 11.92
C GLU A 141 -21.51 8.67 12.64
N TYR A 142 -20.89 7.49 12.59
CA TYR A 142 -21.42 6.28 13.21
C TYR A 142 -21.54 6.41 14.73
N ILE A 143 -20.51 6.89 15.42
CA ILE A 143 -20.53 7.01 16.88
C ILE A 143 -21.57 8.05 17.31
N SER A 144 -21.67 9.16 16.58
CA SER A 144 -22.69 10.19 16.81
C SER A 144 -24.11 9.63 16.66
N LYS A 145 -24.33 8.71 15.72
CA LYS A 145 -25.60 8.00 15.55
C LYS A 145 -25.83 6.97 16.66
N ALA A 146 -24.81 6.17 16.98
CA ALA A 146 -24.89 5.12 18.00
C ALA A 146 -25.12 5.65 19.42
N LEU A 147 -24.72 6.90 19.71
CA LEU A 147 -25.03 7.56 20.98
C LEU A 147 -26.50 7.95 21.12
N ARG A 148 -27.23 8.10 20.01
CA ARG A 148 -28.65 8.51 20.00
C ARG A 148 -29.61 7.35 19.78
N GLU A 149 -29.18 6.31 19.08
CA GLU A 149 -30.05 5.20 18.67
C GLU A 149 -29.89 3.96 19.57
N PRO A 150 -30.92 3.56 20.35
CA PRO A 150 -30.84 2.41 21.24
C PRO A 150 -30.49 1.09 20.54
N LEU A 151 -30.88 0.93 19.27
CA LEU A 151 -30.57 -0.27 18.48
C LEU A 151 -29.06 -0.45 18.25
N LEU A 152 -28.32 0.66 18.20
CA LEU A 152 -26.87 0.69 18.05
C LEU A 152 -26.13 0.67 19.39
N GLN A 153 -26.86 0.50 20.50
CA GLN A 153 -26.29 0.38 21.84
C GLN A 153 -26.38 -1.06 22.36
N THR A 154 -25.42 -1.41 23.21
CA THR A 154 -25.48 -2.63 24.04
C THR A 154 -26.57 -2.50 25.10
N LYS A 155 -26.90 -3.60 25.79
CA LYS A 155 -27.85 -3.56 26.92
C LYS A 155 -27.42 -2.59 28.03
N ALA A 156 -26.12 -2.31 28.14
CA ALA A 156 -25.54 -1.37 29.10
C ALA A 156 -25.51 0.09 28.60
N GLY A 157 -26.06 0.39 27.41
CA GLY A 157 -26.08 1.74 26.85
C GLY A 157 -24.78 2.18 26.15
N ASN A 158 -23.78 1.30 26.06
CA ASN A 158 -22.54 1.59 25.32
C ASN A 158 -22.74 1.43 23.81
N PRO A 159 -22.19 2.31 22.96
CA PRO A 159 -22.21 2.13 21.51
C PRO A 159 -21.63 0.78 21.09
N LYS A 160 -22.32 0.09 20.16
CA LYS A 160 -21.81 -1.12 19.51
C LYS A 160 -20.71 -0.75 18.53
N VAL A 161 -19.80 -1.68 18.29
CA VAL A 161 -18.80 -1.58 17.21
C VAL A 161 -19.50 -1.58 15.84
N PRO A 162 -19.00 -0.81 14.85
CA PRO A 162 -19.45 -0.96 13.46
C PRO A 162 -19.40 -2.42 13.02
N ARG A 163 -20.43 -2.84 12.27
CA ARG A 163 -20.48 -4.19 11.73
C ARG A 163 -19.48 -4.34 10.57
N TYR A 164 -19.07 -5.58 10.29
CA TYR A 164 -18.19 -5.90 9.16
C TYR A 164 -18.75 -5.40 7.82
N ASP A 165 -20.06 -5.55 7.61
CA ASP A 165 -20.73 -5.05 6.40
C ASP A 165 -20.70 -3.52 6.32
N ALA A 166 -20.83 -2.80 7.43
CA ALA A 166 -20.74 -1.34 7.44
C ALA A 166 -19.34 -0.85 7.02
N VAL A 167 -18.29 -1.47 7.57
CA VAL A 167 -16.89 -1.18 7.20
C VAL A 167 -16.66 -1.43 5.71
N ALA A 168 -17.17 -2.55 5.20
CA ALA A 168 -17.08 -2.88 3.78
C ALA A 168 -17.78 -1.86 2.87
N HIS A 169 -18.98 -1.39 3.24
CA HIS A 169 -19.65 -0.31 2.50
C HIS A 169 -18.82 0.97 2.54
N TRP A 170 -18.29 1.37 3.70
CA TRP A 170 -17.45 2.58 3.78
C TRP A 170 -16.22 2.49 2.89
N THR A 171 -15.58 1.31 2.79
CA THR A 171 -14.46 1.09 1.87
C THR A 171 -14.90 1.26 0.40
N LEU A 172 -16.04 0.69 0.01
CA LEU A 172 -16.56 0.81 -1.36
C LEU A 172 -16.98 2.25 -1.68
N ASP A 173 -17.67 2.93 -0.77
CA ASP A 173 -18.07 4.34 -0.91
C ASP A 173 -16.84 5.25 -1.08
N TRP A 174 -15.77 4.98 -0.31
CA TRP A 174 -14.52 5.72 -0.44
C TRP A 174 -13.89 5.53 -1.81
N ILE A 175 -13.80 4.29 -2.32
CA ILE A 175 -13.28 4.02 -3.66
C ILE A 175 -14.13 4.72 -4.72
N ALA A 176 -15.46 4.63 -4.61
CA ALA A 176 -16.39 5.26 -5.54
C ALA A 176 -16.30 6.80 -5.53
N SER A 177 -15.82 7.39 -4.43
CA SER A 177 -15.57 8.84 -4.33
C SER A 177 -14.29 9.31 -5.04
N LYS A 178 -13.42 8.38 -5.50
CA LYS A 178 -12.15 8.72 -6.15
C LYS A 178 -12.31 8.87 -7.65
N THR A 179 -11.61 9.85 -8.19
CA THR A 179 -11.51 10.07 -9.62
C THR A 179 -10.29 9.35 -10.20
N GLU A 180 -10.30 9.14 -11.51
CA GLU A 180 -9.15 8.61 -12.25
C GLU A 180 -7.90 9.49 -12.06
N ASP A 181 -8.08 10.82 -12.04
CA ASP A 181 -6.99 11.78 -11.87
C ASP A 181 -6.38 11.71 -10.47
N ASP A 182 -7.17 11.43 -9.41
CA ASP A 182 -6.65 11.24 -8.05
C ASP A 182 -5.63 10.09 -8.01
N VAL A 183 -5.93 9.00 -8.72
CA VAL A 183 -5.06 7.81 -8.77
C VAL A 183 -3.85 8.08 -9.67
N LYS A 184 -4.05 8.64 -10.87
CA LYS A 184 -2.94 9.01 -11.78
C LYS A 184 -1.98 10.02 -11.14
N LYS A 185 -2.50 10.95 -10.33
CA LYS A 185 -1.70 11.88 -9.54
C LYS A 185 -0.77 11.14 -8.58
N ALA A 186 -1.21 10.06 -7.93
CA ALA A 186 -0.36 9.27 -7.05
C ALA A 186 0.86 8.69 -7.78
N PHE A 187 0.67 8.18 -8.99
CA PHE A 187 1.76 7.68 -9.84
C PHE A 187 2.71 8.81 -10.27
N ARG A 188 2.17 9.95 -10.71
CA ARG A 188 2.95 11.15 -11.06
C ARG A 188 3.83 11.63 -9.90
N LEU A 189 3.29 11.69 -8.69
CA LEU A 189 4.03 12.14 -7.50
C LEU A 189 5.25 11.26 -7.22
N CYS A 190 5.18 9.96 -7.57
CA CYS A 190 6.25 8.98 -7.38
C CYS A 190 7.17 8.85 -8.61
N GLY A 191 6.96 9.62 -9.68
CA GLY A 191 7.71 9.49 -10.93
C GLY A 191 7.42 8.21 -11.71
N LEU A 192 6.35 7.48 -11.38
CA LEU A 192 5.97 6.22 -12.03
C LEU A 192 5.06 6.50 -13.24
N VAL A 193 5.63 7.17 -14.24
CA VAL A 193 4.95 7.55 -15.49
C VAL A 193 5.83 7.22 -16.69
N ALA A 194 5.28 7.33 -17.90
CA ALA A 194 6.07 7.22 -19.12
C ALA A 194 7.16 8.31 -19.15
N LYS A 195 8.27 8.04 -19.84
CA LYS A 195 9.45 8.92 -19.86
C LYS A 195 9.12 10.31 -20.39
N GLU A 196 8.29 10.37 -21.42
CA GLU A 196 7.77 11.59 -22.05
C GLU A 196 6.88 12.42 -21.13
N ASP A 197 6.22 11.79 -20.16
CA ASP A 197 5.34 12.42 -19.18
C ASP A 197 6.07 12.74 -17.86
N PHE A 198 7.32 12.30 -17.71
CA PHE A 198 8.10 12.51 -16.52
C PHE A 198 8.47 13.98 -16.37
N ASP A 199 8.11 14.54 -15.22
CA ASP A 199 8.35 15.93 -14.88
C ASP A 199 8.79 15.99 -13.42
N MET A 200 10.07 16.34 -13.21
CA MET A 200 10.62 16.48 -11.86
C MET A 200 9.79 17.45 -11.01
N ASP A 201 9.17 18.47 -11.63
CA ASP A 201 8.44 19.47 -10.89
C ASP A 201 7.13 18.96 -10.27
N ARG A 202 6.62 17.84 -10.78
CA ARG A 202 5.39 17.19 -10.32
C ARG A 202 5.61 16.13 -9.25
N LEU A 203 6.87 15.83 -8.91
CA LEU A 203 7.20 14.89 -7.84
C LEU A 203 6.84 15.48 -6.47
N HIS A 204 6.53 14.61 -5.51
CA HIS A 204 6.36 15.07 -4.13
C HIS A 204 7.69 15.57 -3.54
N ALA A 205 7.61 16.51 -2.59
CA ALA A 205 8.79 17.24 -2.10
C ALA A 205 9.96 16.36 -1.61
N PRO A 206 9.75 15.28 -0.83
CA PRO A 206 10.84 14.39 -0.44
C PRO A 206 11.60 13.76 -1.63
N LEU A 207 10.89 13.29 -2.66
CA LEU A 207 11.50 12.67 -3.83
C LEU A 207 12.17 13.72 -4.72
N LYS A 208 11.54 14.89 -4.92
CA LYS A 208 12.15 16.02 -5.63
C LYS A 208 13.47 16.46 -4.98
N ALA A 209 13.51 16.56 -3.65
CA ALA A 209 14.70 16.96 -2.92
C ALA A 209 15.85 15.93 -3.04
N LEU A 210 15.52 14.63 -3.10
CA LEU A 210 16.49 13.56 -3.29
C LEU A 210 17.14 13.60 -4.68
N LEU A 211 16.38 14.01 -5.71
CA LEU A 211 16.84 14.10 -7.10
C LEU A 211 17.46 15.47 -7.46
N SER A 212 17.52 16.39 -6.49
CA SER A 212 18.11 17.72 -6.72
C SER A 212 19.61 17.63 -6.98
N ALA A 213 20.12 18.48 -7.88
CA ALA A 213 21.56 18.60 -8.13
C ALA A 213 22.33 19.05 -6.86
N ASP A 214 21.67 19.81 -5.98
CA ASP A 214 22.23 20.30 -4.71
C ASP A 214 21.85 19.40 -3.52
N PHE A 215 21.66 18.10 -3.75
CA PHE A 215 21.24 17.17 -2.70
C PHE A 215 22.19 17.20 -1.49
N ASN A 216 21.63 17.47 -0.32
CA ASN A 216 22.34 17.41 0.96
C ASN A 216 21.65 16.38 1.86
N GLU A 217 22.33 15.26 2.09
CA GLU A 217 21.84 14.12 2.87
C GLU A 217 21.41 14.53 4.30
N GLN A 218 22.22 15.34 4.99
CA GLN A 218 21.96 15.75 6.37
C GLN A 218 20.72 16.65 6.46
N ALA A 219 20.60 17.61 5.55
CA ALA A 219 19.45 18.51 5.47
C ALA A 219 18.18 17.73 5.10
N TRP A 220 18.28 16.77 4.17
CA TRP A 220 17.17 15.92 3.78
C TRP A 220 16.69 15.05 4.95
N HIS A 221 17.60 14.36 5.64
CA HIS A 221 17.26 13.56 6.82
C HIS A 221 16.65 14.41 7.93
N ALA A 222 17.17 15.61 8.18
CA ALA A 222 16.59 16.52 9.16
C ALA A 222 15.15 16.93 8.79
N ALA A 223 14.92 17.28 7.52
CA ALA A 223 13.60 17.71 7.04
C ALA A 223 12.56 16.57 7.01
N TYR A 224 12.99 15.37 6.65
CA TYR A 224 12.10 14.22 6.39
C TYR A 224 12.21 13.10 7.44
N LYS A 225 12.84 13.37 8.59
CA LYS A 225 12.95 12.42 9.71
C LYS A 225 11.60 11.80 10.09
N HIS A 226 10.54 12.62 10.07
CA HIS A 226 9.18 12.21 10.41
C HIS A 226 8.58 11.13 9.50
N LEU A 227 9.15 10.91 8.30
CA LEU A 227 8.75 9.83 7.41
C LEU A 227 9.39 8.49 7.81
N MET A 228 10.50 8.54 8.55
CA MET A 228 11.27 7.38 8.99
C MET A 228 10.82 6.98 10.39
N ASN A 229 9.80 6.11 10.51
CA ASN A 229 9.36 5.59 11.81
C ASN A 229 10.49 4.76 12.46
N GLU A 230 11.07 5.25 13.56
CA GLU A 230 12.15 4.58 14.31
C GLU A 230 11.66 3.28 15.01
N ASP A 231 10.35 3.12 15.23
CA ASP A 231 9.74 2.01 15.99
C ASP A 231 9.49 0.72 15.18
N SER A 232 9.84 0.68 13.90
CA SER A 232 9.74 -0.56 13.12
C SER A 232 10.90 -1.45 13.52
N GLU A 233 10.68 -2.49 14.33
CA GLU A 233 11.70 -3.51 14.59
C GLU A 233 12.21 -4.02 13.24
N ARG A 234 13.47 -3.66 12.95
CA ARG A 234 14.08 -3.84 11.64
C ARG A 234 14.48 -5.30 11.53
N GLU A 235 13.66 -6.10 10.86
CA GLU A 235 14.07 -7.44 10.48
C GLU A 235 15.26 -7.30 9.51
N LEU A 236 16.43 -7.76 9.94
CA LEU A 236 17.57 -7.94 9.04
C LEU A 236 17.12 -8.89 7.95
N VAL A 237 16.94 -8.36 6.74
CA VAL A 237 16.53 -9.12 5.56
C VAL A 237 17.57 -10.23 5.34
N ARG A 238 17.25 -11.45 5.81
CA ARG A 238 17.84 -12.68 5.28
C ARG A 238 17.24 -12.85 3.89
N VAL A 239 17.78 -12.10 2.94
CA VAL A 239 17.65 -12.38 1.50
C VAL A 239 17.76 -13.90 1.44
N SER A 240 16.71 -14.65 1.08
CA SER A 240 16.49 -16.11 0.82
C SER A 240 15.68 -16.21 -0.45
N ALA A 241 16.10 -17.01 -1.43
CA ALA A 241 15.68 -17.01 -2.80
C ALA A 241 14.66 -18.12 -2.74
N PRO A 242 13.36 -17.84 -2.64
CA PRO A 242 12.34 -18.85 -2.86
C PRO A 242 12.60 -19.58 -4.18
N ASP A 243 12.70 -20.90 -4.17
CA ASP A 243 13.10 -21.71 -5.33
C ASP A 243 12.18 -21.62 -6.57
N TRP A 244 11.14 -20.78 -6.59
CA TRP A 244 10.05 -20.83 -7.55
C TRP A 244 9.92 -19.66 -8.55
N TYR A 245 10.88 -18.74 -8.65
CA TYR A 245 10.91 -17.84 -9.83
C TYR A 245 12.29 -17.29 -10.17
N ILE A 246 13.00 -18.02 -11.03
CA ILE A 246 14.02 -17.48 -11.93
C ILE A 246 13.65 -18.07 -13.29
N PRO A 247 13.34 -17.27 -14.33
CA PRO A 247 13.43 -17.76 -15.69
C PRO A 247 14.87 -18.20 -15.89
N ASP A 248 15.11 -19.50 -15.86
CA ASP A 248 16.43 -20.09 -16.10
C ASP A 248 16.93 -19.57 -17.46
N ASN A 249 17.81 -18.57 -17.41
CA ASN A 249 18.59 -17.92 -18.48
C ASN A 249 18.43 -16.41 -18.71
N GLU A 250 17.72 -15.64 -17.88
CA GLU A 250 17.86 -14.16 -17.96
C GLU A 250 18.47 -13.55 -16.71
N ASN A 251 19.77 -13.24 -16.81
CA ASN A 251 20.50 -12.37 -15.90
C ASN A 251 20.00 -10.92 -16.06
N SER A 252 18.82 -10.62 -15.53
CA SER A 252 18.37 -9.22 -15.40
C SER A 252 19.15 -8.55 -14.28
N SER A 253 20.25 -7.90 -14.63
CA SER A 253 21.07 -7.11 -13.70
C SER A 253 20.47 -5.71 -13.50
N LEU A 254 20.92 -4.99 -12.46
CA LEU A 254 20.64 -3.56 -12.22
C LEU A 254 20.80 -2.70 -13.50
N PHE A 255 21.66 -3.15 -14.42
CA PHE A 255 21.92 -2.55 -15.72
C PHE A 255 20.74 -2.65 -16.71
N CYS A 256 19.95 -3.72 -16.66
CA CYS A 256 18.73 -3.86 -17.47
C CYS A 256 17.64 -2.88 -17.00
N CYS A 257 17.57 -2.61 -15.69
CA CYS A 257 16.68 -1.59 -15.12
C CYS A 257 17.11 -0.17 -15.52
N LEU A 258 18.42 0.08 -15.66
CA LEU A 258 18.97 1.37 -16.10
C LEU A 258 18.81 1.60 -17.62
N SER A 259 18.86 0.54 -18.43
CA SER A 259 18.65 0.56 -19.89
C SER A 259 17.31 1.19 -20.29
N PHE A 260 16.25 0.85 -19.56
CA PHE A 260 14.91 1.37 -19.83
C PHE A 260 14.76 2.87 -19.49
N GLY A 261 15.63 3.43 -18.66
CA GLY A 261 15.53 4.82 -18.18
C GLY A 261 16.38 5.84 -18.93
N LEU A 262 17.39 5.42 -19.70
CA LEU A 262 18.37 6.33 -20.31
C LEU A 262 18.19 6.43 -21.83
N ASP A 263 18.31 7.65 -22.36
CA ASP A 263 18.22 7.96 -23.80
C ASP A 263 19.55 7.61 -24.51
N MET A 264 19.99 6.35 -24.40
CA MET A 264 21.26 5.88 -24.95
C MET A 264 21.03 5.06 -26.23
N SER A 265 21.94 5.20 -27.19
CA SER A 265 21.94 4.34 -28.37
C SER A 265 22.38 2.91 -28.02
N VAL A 266 21.93 1.92 -28.80
CA VAL A 266 22.28 0.50 -28.61
C VAL A 266 23.81 0.28 -28.58
N TYR A 267 24.57 1.08 -29.33
CA TYR A 267 26.02 0.99 -29.36
C TYR A 267 26.67 1.46 -28.05
N GLU A 268 26.21 2.58 -27.49
CA GLU A 268 26.69 3.11 -26.21
C GLU A 268 26.32 2.18 -25.05
N TYR A 269 25.15 1.55 -25.13
CA TYR A 269 24.70 0.54 -24.18
C TYR A 269 25.66 -0.68 -24.13
N VAL A 270 26.06 -1.21 -25.29
CA VAL A 270 26.98 -2.36 -25.40
C VAL A 270 28.38 -2.00 -24.87
N ALA A 271 28.87 -0.80 -25.17
CA ALA A 271 30.17 -0.33 -24.69
C ALA A 271 30.20 -0.15 -23.15
N ALA A 272 29.14 0.44 -22.58
CA ALA A 272 29.01 0.60 -21.13
C ALA A 272 28.93 -0.75 -20.40
N LEU A 273 28.18 -1.71 -20.96
CA LEU A 273 28.07 -3.07 -20.41
C LEU A 273 29.43 -3.79 -20.40
N THR A 274 30.17 -3.71 -21.51
CA THR A 274 31.47 -4.37 -21.65
C THR A 274 32.49 -3.79 -20.67
N ASN A 275 32.47 -2.47 -20.48
CA ASN A 275 33.33 -1.80 -19.51
C ASN A 275 32.95 -2.13 -18.06
N TYR A 276 31.65 -2.22 -17.74
CA TYR A 276 31.18 -2.65 -16.42
C TYR A 276 31.59 -4.10 -16.11
N MET A 277 31.40 -5.03 -17.05
CA MET A 277 31.80 -6.43 -16.91
C MET A 277 33.30 -6.61 -16.74
N ALA A 278 34.11 -5.81 -17.44
CA ALA A 278 35.57 -5.84 -17.30
C ALA A 278 36.07 -5.34 -15.93
N ASN A 279 35.27 -4.51 -15.23
CA ASN A 279 35.65 -3.86 -13.97
C ASN A 279 34.92 -4.41 -12.73
N LEU A 280 34.11 -5.46 -12.90
CA LEU A 280 33.46 -6.19 -11.81
C LEU A 280 34.51 -6.89 -10.96
N ARG A 281 35.07 -6.18 -9.97
CA ARG A 281 35.80 -6.82 -8.86
C ARG A 281 34.78 -7.55 -7.98
N PRO A 282 35.06 -8.77 -7.50
CA PRO A 282 34.23 -9.42 -6.51
C PRO A 282 34.23 -8.52 -5.27
N TRP A 283 33.12 -7.81 -5.04
CA TRP A 283 32.95 -7.07 -3.81
C TRP A 283 32.90 -8.11 -2.69
N MET A 284 33.91 -8.04 -1.83
CA MET A 284 34.13 -8.94 -0.71
C MET A 284 32.85 -9.10 0.12
N GLY A 285 32.45 -10.36 0.37
CA GLY A 285 31.89 -10.74 1.65
C GLY A 285 30.39 -11.05 1.74
N TYR A 286 29.58 -10.88 0.70
CA TYR A 286 28.17 -11.30 0.77
C TYR A 286 27.73 -12.04 -0.49
N SER A 287 27.50 -13.34 -0.34
CA SER A 287 26.84 -14.21 -1.31
C SER A 287 25.46 -13.64 -1.65
N SER A 288 25.38 -12.89 -2.75
CA SER A 288 24.11 -12.50 -3.34
C SER A 288 23.48 -13.73 -3.97
N LYS A 289 22.60 -14.36 -3.21
CA LYS A 289 21.39 -14.88 -3.80
C LYS A 289 20.26 -13.99 -3.25
N ARG A 290 19.11 -14.02 -3.91
CA ARG A 290 17.76 -14.10 -3.30
C ARG A 290 16.73 -13.06 -3.84
N ILE A 291 15.49 -13.54 -4.04
CA ILE A 291 14.40 -13.11 -4.99
C ILE A 291 13.65 -11.86 -4.53
N TRP A 292 12.52 -11.46 -5.13
CA TRP A 292 11.22 -11.10 -4.51
C TRP A 292 10.37 -10.19 -5.43
N ILE A 293 9.05 -10.13 -5.17
CA ILE A 293 7.88 -9.58 -5.93
C ILE A 293 7.90 -8.05 -6.08
#